data_AF-A0A8X6KZY6-F1
#
_entry.id   AF-A0A8X6KZY6-F1
#
_cell.length_a   1.000
_cell.length_b   1.000
_cell.length_c   1.000
_cell.angle_alpha   90.00
_cell.angle_beta   90.00
_cell.angle_gamma   90.00
#
_symmetry.space_group_name_H-M   'P 1'
#
loop_
_entity.id
_entity.type
_entity.pdbx_description
1 polymer ?
#
loop_
_entity_poly.entity_id
_entity_poly.type
_entity_poly.pdbx_seq_one_letter_code
_entity_poly.pdbx_strand_id
1 'polypeptide(L)'
;YIIKEILSNKSKDEIVDNIHLHLINLGEAVSQGKKPLTDYIIYKQLTKNPEDYSNQKNLPHVMVALRLNAKGGKKLKLGDTVSYIICLDGSDLPATQRAYHPDELKNSEILKIDVLYYLTQQIHPVISRLCAPIEGADAAMIAKLLGLDASKYQSVIRDVEDEEDKLLNPSSLFDDEDRFKNCDRLVLKCPIQQCSHEIVIDSCFKKEVASVQCQLRSCPQCNIHLLPYAANLKNQLERILRQYITKYYKHILVCDDVGCAYSSNKMPLVFSSGGPICPACRNSNLHLEYSEAQLYTQLAYFQSLFDFTKAGSNLSSEEKGYLQANKEDEELYQKLKLSADKIVRKSAYGIVNLSFLFEGLFEKSSNSV
;
A
#
# COMPACT_ATOMS: atom_id res chain seq x y z
N TYR A 1 -22.05 -19.04 -4.33
CA TYR A 1 -22.57 -18.60 -5.65
C TYR A 1 -21.43 -18.49 -6.64
N ILE A 2 -20.48 -17.58 -6.43
CA ILE A 2 -19.37 -17.27 -7.36
C ILE A 2 -18.61 -18.51 -7.86
N ILE A 3 -18.17 -19.42 -6.96
CA ILE A 3 -17.47 -20.66 -7.36
C ILE A 3 -18.31 -21.51 -8.34
N LYS A 4 -19.63 -21.59 -8.13
CA LYS A 4 -20.52 -22.35 -9.02
C LYS A 4 -20.61 -21.70 -10.41
N GLU A 5 -20.55 -20.37 -10.46
CA GLU A 5 -20.56 -19.62 -11.71
C GLU A 5 -19.22 -19.76 -12.45
N ILE A 6 -18.09 -19.67 -11.73
CA ILE A 6 -16.74 -19.88 -12.28
C ILE A 6 -16.58 -21.29 -12.84
N LEU A 7 -17.10 -22.30 -12.13
CA LEU A 7 -17.05 -23.70 -12.56
C LEU A 7 -18.21 -24.08 -13.51
N SER A 8 -18.94 -23.10 -14.03
CA SER A 8 -20.00 -23.35 -15.01
C SER A 8 -19.42 -23.48 -16.42
N ASN A 9 -20.16 -24.13 -17.32
CA ASN A 9 -19.77 -24.28 -18.74
C ASN A 9 -20.14 -23.04 -19.59
N LYS A 10 -20.31 -21.87 -18.97
CA LYS A 10 -20.63 -20.62 -19.68
C LYS A 10 -19.37 -19.98 -20.27
N SER A 11 -19.55 -19.01 -21.15
CA SER A 11 -18.42 -18.23 -21.66
C SER A 11 -17.80 -17.36 -20.55
N LYS A 12 -16.52 -17.01 -20.69
CA LYS A 12 -15.82 -16.16 -19.71
C LYS A 12 -16.55 -14.84 -19.49
N ASP A 13 -16.99 -14.20 -20.57
CA ASP A 13 -17.68 -12.92 -20.51
C ASP A 13 -19.00 -13.03 -19.74
N GLU A 14 -19.79 -14.08 -19.99
CA GLU A 14 -21.05 -14.33 -19.27
C GLU A 14 -20.81 -14.61 -17.77
N ILE A 15 -19.72 -15.31 -17.43
CA ILE A 15 -19.36 -15.60 -16.04
C ILE A 15 -19.03 -14.29 -15.32
N VAL A 16 -18.20 -13.44 -15.93
CA VAL A 16 -17.79 -12.15 -15.37
C VAL A 16 -19.00 -11.23 -15.18
N ASP A 17 -19.87 -11.11 -16.19
CA ASP A 17 -21.09 -10.31 -16.09
C ASP A 17 -22.04 -10.79 -15.00
N ASN A 18 -22.25 -12.10 -14.89
CA ASN A 18 -23.10 -12.68 -13.84
C ASN A 18 -22.52 -12.47 -12.44
N ILE A 19 -21.19 -12.53 -12.30
CA ILE A 19 -20.50 -12.21 -11.05
C ILE A 19 -20.71 -10.72 -10.74
N HIS A 20 -20.47 -9.82 -11.69
CA HIS A 20 -20.63 -8.38 -11.50
C HIS A 20 -22.06 -8.01 -11.07
N LEU A 21 -23.07 -8.52 -11.78
CA LEU A 21 -24.47 -8.32 -11.44
C LEU A 21 -24.80 -8.86 -10.05
N HIS A 22 -24.24 -10.03 -9.68
CA HIS A 22 -24.46 -10.58 -8.35
C HIS A 22 -23.83 -9.71 -7.25
N LEU A 23 -22.63 -9.18 -7.47
CA LEU A 23 -21.94 -8.30 -6.52
C LEU A 23 -22.69 -6.99 -6.29
N ILE A 24 -23.21 -6.37 -7.36
CA ILE A 24 -24.03 -5.16 -7.27
C ILE A 24 -25.27 -5.42 -6.42
N ASN A 25 -26.04 -6.46 -6.78
CA ASN A 25 -27.25 -6.83 -6.06
C ASN A 25 -26.97 -7.18 -4.59
N LEU A 26 -25.84 -7.83 -4.31
CA LEU A 26 -25.42 -8.16 -2.96
C LEU A 26 -25.07 -6.89 -2.17
N GLY A 27 -24.28 -5.96 -2.74
CA GLY A 27 -23.94 -4.70 -2.11
C GLY A 27 -25.18 -3.88 -1.76
N GLU A 28 -26.13 -3.78 -2.68
CA GLU A 28 -27.42 -3.11 -2.43
C GLU A 28 -28.25 -3.80 -1.35
N ALA A 29 -28.37 -5.13 -1.41
CA ALA A 29 -29.15 -5.89 -0.44
C ALA A 29 -28.59 -5.76 0.99
N VAL A 30 -27.27 -5.74 1.15
CA VAL A 30 -26.61 -5.58 2.45
C VAL A 30 -26.76 -4.13 2.93
N SER A 31 -26.51 -3.13 2.08
CA SER A 31 -26.66 -1.70 2.43
C SER A 31 -28.11 -1.32 2.78
N GLN A 32 -29.10 -1.94 2.15
CA GLN A 32 -30.52 -1.73 2.43
C GLN A 32 -31.03 -2.58 3.62
N GLY A 33 -30.18 -3.37 4.26
CA GLY A 33 -30.58 -4.22 5.39
C GLY A 33 -31.56 -5.35 5.03
N LYS A 34 -31.63 -5.76 3.77
CA LYS A 34 -32.54 -6.82 3.28
C LYS A 34 -32.07 -8.24 3.66
N LYS A 35 -30.85 -8.39 4.19
CA LYS A 35 -30.28 -9.67 4.59
C LYS A 35 -30.68 -10.04 6.03
N PRO A 36 -31.02 -11.33 6.29
CA PRO A 36 -31.41 -11.77 7.62
C PRO A 36 -30.23 -11.70 8.59
N LEU A 37 -30.54 -11.46 9.87
CA LEU A 37 -29.52 -11.32 10.92
C LEU A 37 -28.63 -12.56 11.06
N THR A 38 -29.14 -13.75 10.73
CA THR A 38 -28.40 -15.02 10.75
C THR A 38 -27.17 -15.01 9.84
N ASP A 39 -27.21 -14.27 8.73
CA ASP A 39 -26.12 -14.21 7.75
C ASP A 39 -24.92 -13.39 8.26
N TYR A 40 -25.11 -12.59 9.32
CA TYR A 40 -24.08 -11.76 9.93
C TYR A 40 -23.43 -12.40 11.16
N ILE A 41 -23.95 -13.55 11.63
CA ILE A 41 -23.43 -14.20 12.84
C ILE A 41 -22.13 -14.92 12.51
N ILE A 42 -21.06 -14.54 13.22
CA ILE A 42 -19.76 -15.21 13.15
C ILE A 42 -19.64 -16.16 14.33
N TYR A 43 -19.28 -17.41 14.05
CA TYR A 43 -19.04 -18.44 15.05
C TYR A 43 -17.55 -18.69 15.21
N LYS A 44 -17.05 -18.68 16.45
CA LYS A 44 -15.65 -19.04 16.73
C LYS A 44 -15.53 -19.82 18.03
N GLN A 45 -14.74 -20.89 17.99
CA GLN A 45 -14.51 -21.73 19.15
C GLN A 45 -13.39 -21.18 20.04
N LEU A 46 -13.59 -21.25 21.35
CA LEU A 46 -12.58 -20.94 22.35
C LEU A 46 -11.58 -22.09 22.46
N THR A 47 -10.31 -21.81 22.14
CA THR A 47 -9.19 -22.76 22.27
C THR A 47 -8.54 -22.74 23.65
N LYS A 48 -8.78 -21.70 24.44
CA LYS A 48 -8.38 -21.54 25.85
C LYS A 48 -9.57 -21.01 26.66
N ASN A 49 -9.47 -20.98 27.98
CA ASN A 49 -10.48 -20.23 28.74
C ASN A 49 -10.37 -18.74 28.39
N PRO A 50 -11.47 -17.98 28.37
CA PRO A 50 -11.46 -16.57 27.98
C PRO A 50 -10.43 -15.71 28.75
N GLU A 51 -10.17 -16.04 30.02
CA GLU A 51 -9.22 -15.34 30.90
C GLU A 51 -7.74 -15.61 30.54
N ASP A 52 -7.45 -16.77 29.94
CA ASP A 52 -6.08 -17.24 29.65
C ASP A 52 -5.51 -16.68 28.32
N TYR A 53 -6.28 -15.85 27.61
CA TYR A 53 -5.80 -15.19 26.39
C TYR A 53 -4.96 -13.96 26.75
N SER A 54 -3.77 -13.82 26.16
CA SER A 54 -2.91 -12.65 26.35
C SER A 54 -3.38 -11.41 25.58
N ASN A 55 -4.10 -11.59 24.47
CA ASN A 55 -4.56 -10.53 23.56
C ASN A 55 -6.09 -10.37 23.57
N GLN A 56 -6.72 -10.36 24.75
CA GLN A 56 -8.18 -10.36 24.91
C GLN A 56 -8.88 -9.23 24.12
N LYS A 57 -8.27 -8.03 24.09
CA LYS A 57 -8.83 -6.83 23.45
C LYS A 57 -8.86 -6.87 21.92
N ASN A 58 -8.05 -7.74 21.30
CA ASN A 58 -7.96 -7.84 19.84
C ASN A 58 -8.74 -9.04 19.28
N LEU A 59 -9.40 -9.81 20.15
CA LEU A 59 -10.10 -11.04 19.78
C LEU A 59 -11.62 -10.88 20.06
N PRO A 60 -12.45 -10.64 19.03
CA PRO A 60 -13.90 -10.41 19.16
C PRO A 60 -14.62 -11.45 20.02
N HIS A 61 -14.51 -12.72 19.64
CA HIS A 61 -15.09 -13.88 20.34
C HIS A 61 -14.66 -14.02 21.81
N VAL A 62 -13.42 -13.70 22.15
CA VAL A 62 -12.93 -13.77 23.55
C VAL A 62 -13.57 -12.66 24.37
N MET A 63 -13.65 -11.46 23.82
CA MET A 63 -14.24 -10.32 24.52
C MET A 63 -15.75 -10.48 24.73
N VAL A 64 -16.47 -10.97 23.73
CA VAL A 64 -17.90 -11.32 23.89
C VAL A 64 -18.06 -12.40 24.96
N ALA A 65 -17.21 -13.43 24.97
CA ALA A 65 -17.25 -14.47 26.00
C ALA A 65 -16.99 -13.92 27.41
N LEU A 66 -15.98 -13.05 27.58
CA LEU A 66 -15.69 -12.40 28.86
C LEU A 66 -16.87 -11.54 29.33
N ARG A 67 -17.50 -10.79 28.42
CA ARG A 67 -18.67 -9.95 28.71
C ARG A 67 -19.88 -10.78 29.15
N LEU A 68 -20.16 -11.89 28.46
CA LEU A 68 -21.23 -12.81 28.83
C LEU A 68 -20.97 -13.50 30.17
N ASN A 69 -19.72 -13.90 30.43
CA ASN A 69 -19.32 -14.49 31.71
C ASN A 69 -19.49 -13.51 32.87
N ALA A 70 -19.24 -12.21 32.64
CA ALA A 70 -19.36 -11.15 33.63
C ALA A 70 -20.82 -10.73 33.91
N LYS A 71 -21.70 -10.74 32.89
CA LYS A 71 -23.13 -10.37 33.03
C LYS A 71 -23.94 -11.36 33.87
N GLY A 72 -23.40 -12.54 34.17
CA GLY A 72 -24.08 -13.59 34.92
C GLY A 72 -24.96 -14.44 34.00
N GLY A 73 -24.70 -15.75 33.96
CA GLY A 73 -25.38 -16.68 33.07
C GLY A 73 -24.53 -17.92 32.77
N LYS A 74 -24.71 -18.52 31.59
CA LYS A 74 -23.90 -19.65 31.11
C LYS A 74 -22.45 -19.20 30.93
N LYS A 75 -21.56 -19.68 31.79
CA LYS A 75 -20.11 -19.43 31.66
C LYS A 75 -19.56 -20.20 30.47
N LEU A 76 -19.06 -19.45 29.48
CA LEU A 76 -18.34 -19.96 28.34
C LEU A 76 -16.91 -20.33 28.76
N LYS A 77 -16.50 -21.55 28.42
CA LYS A 77 -15.20 -22.14 28.76
C LYS A 77 -14.50 -22.66 27.52
N LEU A 78 -13.29 -23.20 27.70
CA LEU A 78 -12.55 -23.89 26.64
C LEU A 78 -13.44 -24.91 25.91
N GLY A 79 -13.40 -24.89 24.58
CA GLY A 79 -14.18 -25.77 23.71
C GLY A 79 -15.54 -25.23 23.30
N ASP A 80 -16.08 -24.21 23.97
CA ASP A 80 -17.37 -23.63 23.62
C ASP A 80 -17.28 -22.75 22.35
N THR A 81 -18.35 -22.77 21.54
CA THR A 81 -18.50 -21.88 20.38
C THR A 81 -19.19 -20.59 20.80
N VAL A 82 -18.55 -19.47 20.50
CA VAL A 82 -19.07 -18.13 20.75
C VAL A 82 -19.62 -17.56 19.45
N SER A 83 -20.85 -17.06 19.50
CA SER A 83 -21.48 -16.35 18.39
C SER A 83 -21.43 -14.84 18.61
N TYR A 84 -21.02 -14.08 17.60
CA TYR A 84 -20.93 -12.62 17.69
C TYR A 84 -21.22 -11.93 16.36
N ILE A 85 -21.59 -10.66 16.43
CA ILE A 85 -21.86 -9.75 15.33
C ILE A 85 -21.09 -8.45 15.58
N ILE A 86 -20.57 -7.83 14.51
CA ILE A 86 -19.90 -6.52 14.60
C ILE A 86 -20.94 -5.41 14.40
N CYS A 87 -21.00 -4.50 15.36
CA CYS A 87 -22.01 -3.45 15.41
C CYS A 87 -21.40 -2.05 15.46
N LEU A 88 -22.12 -1.06 14.97
CA LEU A 88 -21.92 0.35 15.22
C LEU A 88 -22.56 0.69 16.56
N ASP A 89 -21.73 1.01 17.54
CA ASP A 89 -22.10 1.38 18.92
C ASP A 89 -21.93 2.88 19.20
N GLY A 90 -21.54 3.66 18.18
CA GLY A 90 -21.24 5.10 18.30
C GLY A 90 -19.84 5.40 18.87
N SER A 91 -19.02 4.38 19.10
CA SER A 91 -17.63 4.55 19.53
C SER A 91 -16.67 4.54 18.35
N ASP A 92 -15.57 5.29 18.45
CA ASP A 92 -14.44 5.24 17.50
C ASP A 92 -13.49 4.06 17.77
N LEU A 93 -13.97 3.02 18.48
CA LEU A 93 -13.18 1.85 18.80
C LEU A 93 -13.00 0.95 17.55
N PRO A 94 -11.89 0.19 17.48
CA PRO A 94 -11.67 -0.73 16.36
C PRO A 94 -12.78 -1.79 16.30
N ALA A 95 -13.08 -2.29 15.10
CA ALA A 95 -14.13 -3.29 14.88
C ALA A 95 -13.99 -4.53 15.77
N THR A 96 -12.75 -4.91 16.11
CA THR A 96 -12.48 -6.01 17.04
C THR A 96 -13.06 -5.80 18.43
N GLN A 97 -13.20 -4.53 18.83
CA GLN A 97 -13.74 -4.12 20.11
C GLN A 97 -15.26 -3.87 20.10
N ARG A 98 -15.85 -3.75 18.91
CA ARG A 98 -17.29 -3.51 18.70
C ARG A 98 -18.06 -4.80 18.38
N ALA A 99 -17.63 -5.91 18.98
CA ALA A 99 -18.28 -7.20 18.86
C ALA A 99 -19.33 -7.39 19.95
N TYR A 100 -20.49 -7.92 19.58
CA TYR A 100 -21.64 -8.13 20.46
C TYR A 100 -22.28 -9.50 20.22
N HIS A 101 -22.89 -10.07 21.26
CA HIS A 101 -23.71 -11.26 21.07
C HIS A 101 -25.00 -10.92 20.29
N PRO A 102 -25.54 -11.80 19.43
CA PRO A 102 -26.78 -11.56 18.70
C PRO A 102 -27.97 -11.14 19.59
N ASP A 103 -28.05 -11.68 20.81
CA ASP A 103 -29.10 -11.32 21.76
C ASP A 103 -28.92 -9.91 22.35
N GLU A 104 -27.68 -9.43 22.46
CA GLU A 104 -27.42 -8.04 22.89
C GLU A 104 -27.89 -7.05 21.83
N LEU A 105 -27.71 -7.38 20.55
CA LEU A 105 -28.20 -6.57 19.44
C LEU A 105 -29.74 -6.52 19.41
N LYS A 106 -30.42 -7.67 19.59
CA LYS A 106 -31.89 -7.74 19.62
C LYS A 106 -32.52 -6.95 20.77
N ASN A 107 -31.83 -6.88 21.91
CA ASN A 107 -32.33 -6.23 23.11
C ASN A 107 -31.95 -4.76 23.22
N SER A 108 -31.25 -4.20 22.23
CA SER A 108 -30.81 -2.80 22.22
C SER A 108 -31.38 -2.04 21.03
N GLU A 109 -31.82 -0.81 21.24
CA GLU A 109 -32.30 0.08 20.17
C GLU A 109 -31.17 0.94 19.56
N ILE A 110 -29.98 0.93 20.19
CA ILE A 110 -28.84 1.80 19.83
C ILE A 110 -27.88 1.09 18.88
N LEU A 111 -27.65 -0.23 19.07
CA LEU A 111 -26.68 -0.97 18.26
C LEU A 111 -27.25 -1.23 16.86
N LYS A 112 -26.46 -0.90 15.84
CA LYS A 112 -26.76 -1.22 14.44
C LYS A 112 -25.68 -2.13 13.87
N ILE A 113 -25.98 -2.92 12.86
CA ILE A 113 -24.97 -3.77 12.21
C ILE A 113 -23.98 -2.88 11.45
N ASP A 114 -22.68 -3.15 11.60
CA ASP A 114 -21.63 -2.51 10.82
C ASP A 114 -21.53 -3.14 9.43
N VAL A 115 -22.43 -2.75 8.52
CA VAL A 115 -22.47 -3.28 7.14
C VAL A 115 -21.13 -3.10 6.43
N LEU A 116 -20.46 -1.97 6.64
CA LEU A 116 -19.16 -1.69 6.03
C LEU A 116 -18.13 -2.72 6.46
N TYR A 117 -18.08 -3.10 7.74
CA TYR A 117 -17.19 -4.16 8.20
C TYR A 117 -17.36 -5.47 7.40
N TYR A 118 -18.59 -5.93 7.20
CA TYR A 118 -18.84 -7.19 6.48
C TYR A 118 -18.47 -7.09 5.00
N LEU A 119 -18.84 -6.00 4.33
CA LEU A 119 -18.45 -5.79 2.94
C LEU A 119 -16.93 -5.74 2.77
N THR A 120 -16.24 -5.00 3.64
CA THR A 120 -14.80 -4.73 3.53
C THR A 120 -13.90 -5.86 4.04
N GLN A 121 -14.26 -6.52 5.15
CA GLN A 121 -13.40 -7.51 5.81
C GLN A 121 -13.85 -8.96 5.64
N GLN A 122 -15.11 -9.23 5.30
CA GLN A 122 -15.60 -10.61 5.14
C GLN A 122 -15.84 -10.96 3.67
N ILE A 123 -16.52 -10.09 2.93
CA ILE A 123 -17.00 -10.38 1.58
C ILE A 123 -15.92 -10.06 0.54
N HIS A 124 -15.40 -8.82 0.54
CA HIS A 124 -14.42 -8.36 -0.44
C HIS A 124 -13.15 -9.23 -0.51
N PRO A 125 -12.48 -9.63 0.60
CA PRO A 125 -11.24 -10.40 0.53
C PRO A 125 -11.43 -11.79 -0.07
N VAL A 126 -12.55 -12.45 0.23
CA VAL A 126 -12.88 -13.79 -0.28
C VAL A 126 -13.15 -13.73 -1.78
N ILE A 127 -13.91 -12.74 -2.22
CA ILE A 127 -14.29 -12.59 -3.63
C ILE A 127 -13.09 -12.18 -4.47
N SER A 128 -12.28 -11.23 -3.98
CA SER A 128 -11.04 -10.81 -4.64
C SER A 128 -10.10 -11.99 -4.85
N ARG A 129 -9.92 -12.85 -3.83
CA ARG A 129 -9.08 -14.06 -3.97
C ARG A 129 -9.62 -15.05 -5.01
N LEU A 130 -10.95 -15.21 -5.10
CA LEU A 130 -11.56 -16.13 -6.06
C LEU A 130 -11.51 -15.61 -7.49
N CYS A 131 -11.56 -14.30 -7.68
CA CYS A 131 -11.62 -13.67 -8.99
C CYS A 131 -10.25 -13.15 -9.47
N ALA A 132 -9.22 -13.13 -8.61
CA ALA A 132 -7.86 -12.69 -8.97
C ALA A 132 -7.31 -13.33 -10.26
N PRO A 133 -7.54 -14.63 -10.56
CA PRO A 133 -7.06 -15.24 -11.81
C PRO A 133 -7.89 -14.87 -13.06
N ILE A 134 -8.96 -14.08 -12.91
CA ILE A 134 -9.91 -13.75 -13.98
C ILE A 134 -9.60 -12.33 -14.48
N GLU A 135 -9.14 -12.24 -15.73
CA GLU A 135 -8.92 -10.96 -16.41
C GLU A 135 -10.20 -10.10 -16.38
N GLY A 136 -10.07 -8.86 -15.91
CA GLY A 136 -11.18 -7.90 -15.83
C GLY A 136 -11.98 -7.91 -14.52
N ALA A 137 -11.58 -8.70 -13.51
CA ALA A 137 -12.20 -8.73 -12.19
C ALA A 137 -11.21 -8.30 -11.09
N ASP A 138 -10.61 -7.11 -11.24
CA ASP A 138 -9.64 -6.57 -10.29
C ASP A 138 -10.27 -6.21 -8.93
N ALA A 139 -9.46 -6.25 -7.87
CA ALA A 139 -9.93 -5.99 -6.51
C ALA A 139 -10.56 -4.60 -6.34
N ALA A 140 -10.12 -3.60 -7.10
CA ALA A 140 -10.68 -2.25 -7.06
C ALA A 140 -12.04 -2.19 -7.77
N MET A 141 -12.22 -2.87 -8.90
CA MET A 141 -13.53 -3.04 -9.52
C MET A 141 -14.50 -3.80 -8.63
N ILE A 142 -14.07 -4.90 -7.98
CA ILE A 142 -14.90 -5.64 -7.01
C ILE A 142 -15.34 -4.73 -5.86
N ALA A 143 -14.42 -3.90 -5.33
CA ALA A 143 -14.76 -2.92 -4.30
C ALA A 143 -15.83 -1.93 -4.79
N LYS A 144 -15.65 -1.40 -6.00
CA LYS A 144 -16.61 -0.48 -6.63
C LYS A 144 -17.99 -1.13 -6.80
N LEU A 145 -18.04 -2.38 -7.26
CA LEU A 145 -19.28 -3.13 -7.47
C LEU A 145 -20.02 -3.42 -6.16
N LEU A 146 -19.29 -3.62 -5.06
CA LEU A 146 -19.85 -3.76 -3.71
C LEU A 146 -20.31 -2.42 -3.10
N GLY A 147 -20.11 -1.29 -3.77
CA GLY A 147 -20.42 0.05 -3.25
C GLY A 147 -19.39 0.59 -2.26
N LEU A 148 -18.16 0.08 -2.29
CA LEU A 148 -17.05 0.52 -1.46
C LEU A 148 -16.17 1.55 -2.19
N ASP A 149 -15.44 2.36 -1.44
CA ASP A 149 -14.49 3.32 -2.00
C ASP A 149 -13.27 2.60 -2.59
N ALA A 150 -13.24 2.51 -3.92
CA ALA A 150 -12.20 1.82 -4.69
C ALA A 150 -10.77 2.34 -4.39
N SER A 151 -10.64 3.60 -3.98
CA SER A 151 -9.33 4.25 -3.70
C SER A 151 -8.56 3.55 -2.57
N LYS A 152 -9.27 2.96 -1.62
CA LYS A 152 -8.69 2.26 -0.46
C LYS A 152 -8.17 0.85 -0.78
N TYR A 153 -8.57 0.30 -1.92
CA TYR A 153 -8.26 -1.08 -2.33
C TYR A 153 -7.20 -1.14 -3.43
N GLN A 154 -6.83 0.02 -4.02
CA GLN A 154 -5.74 0.13 -4.98
C GLN A 154 -4.36 -0.23 -4.39
N SER A 155 -4.20 -0.22 -3.06
CA SER A 155 -2.92 -0.56 -2.41
C SER A 155 -2.73 -2.07 -2.22
N VAL A 156 -3.81 -2.86 -2.13
CA VAL A 156 -3.75 -4.32 -1.88
C VAL A 156 -3.46 -5.12 -3.15
N ILE A 157 -3.77 -4.54 -4.32
CA ILE A 157 -3.44 -5.08 -5.66
C ILE A 157 -1.91 -5.30 -5.84
N ARG A 158 -1.07 -4.54 -5.12
CA ARG A 158 0.30 -4.24 -5.56
C ARG A 158 1.42 -5.19 -5.13
N ASP A 159 1.21 -6.14 -4.23
CA ASP A 159 2.31 -7.03 -3.80
C ASP A 159 2.19 -8.47 -4.33
N VAL A 160 1.04 -8.88 -4.87
CA VAL A 160 0.82 -10.27 -5.36
C VAL A 160 0.66 -10.36 -6.88
N GLU A 161 -0.03 -9.41 -7.54
CA GLU A 161 -0.18 -9.40 -9.01
C GLU A 161 1.08 -8.87 -9.72
N ASP A 162 1.88 -8.09 -9.01
CA ASP A 162 3.02 -7.33 -9.54
C ASP A 162 4.25 -8.22 -9.82
N GLU A 163 4.40 -9.40 -9.21
CA GLU A 163 5.60 -10.25 -9.37
C GLU A 163 5.62 -10.99 -10.73
N GLU A 164 4.49 -11.54 -11.19
CA GLU A 164 4.40 -12.23 -12.50
C GLU A 164 4.47 -11.24 -13.67
N ASP A 165 3.81 -10.08 -13.55
CA ASP A 165 3.87 -9.01 -14.57
C ASP A 165 5.25 -8.31 -14.61
N LYS A 166 5.97 -8.19 -13.48
CA LYS A 166 7.34 -7.63 -13.45
C LYS A 166 8.37 -8.51 -14.15
N LEU A 167 8.15 -9.82 -14.26
CA LEU A 167 9.03 -10.72 -15.01
C LEU A 167 8.87 -10.55 -16.53
N LEU A 168 7.66 -10.23 -17.00
CA LEU A 168 7.35 -10.02 -18.42
C LEU A 168 7.56 -8.56 -18.87
N ASN A 169 7.32 -7.60 -17.97
CA ASN A 169 7.45 -6.16 -18.20
C ASN A 169 8.30 -5.51 -17.09
N PRO A 170 9.65 -5.53 -17.22
CA PRO A 170 10.54 -4.87 -16.28
C PRO A 170 10.18 -3.40 -16.12
N SER A 171 10.22 -2.89 -14.89
CA SER A 171 9.82 -1.51 -14.60
C SER A 171 10.65 -0.43 -15.31
N SER A 172 11.77 -0.83 -15.93
CA SER A 172 12.62 -0.01 -16.79
C SER A 172 12.08 0.22 -18.20
N LEU A 173 11.05 -0.52 -18.63
CA LEU A 173 10.39 -0.35 -19.94
C LEU A 173 9.23 0.64 -19.89
N PHE A 174 8.71 0.94 -18.71
CA PHE A 174 7.69 1.98 -18.55
C PHE A 174 8.30 3.36 -18.74
N ASP A 175 7.45 4.31 -19.16
CA ASP A 175 7.82 5.71 -19.14
C ASP A 175 8.03 6.20 -17.69
N ASP A 176 8.69 7.35 -17.54
CA ASP A 176 8.98 7.90 -16.22
C ASP A 176 7.69 8.25 -15.45
N GLU A 177 6.59 8.56 -16.15
CA GLU A 177 5.30 8.89 -15.52
C GLU A 177 4.69 7.68 -14.83
N ASP A 178 4.59 6.54 -15.52
CA ASP A 178 4.06 5.31 -14.95
C ASP A 178 5.01 4.74 -13.90
N ARG A 179 6.32 4.80 -14.15
CA ARG A 179 7.33 4.30 -13.21
C ARG A 179 7.28 5.03 -11.87
N PHE A 180 7.07 6.34 -11.86
CA PHE A 180 7.09 7.17 -10.64
C PHE A 180 5.71 7.54 -10.12
N LYS A 181 4.62 7.01 -10.70
CA LYS A 181 3.23 7.29 -10.32
C LYS A 181 2.94 7.09 -8.84
N ASN A 182 3.61 6.12 -8.21
CA ASN A 182 3.41 5.74 -6.81
C ASN A 182 4.42 6.37 -5.86
N CYS A 183 5.31 7.23 -6.36
CA CYS A 183 6.30 7.91 -5.54
C CYS A 183 5.71 9.13 -4.83
N ASP A 184 6.14 9.33 -3.60
CA ASP A 184 5.84 10.54 -2.84
C ASP A 184 6.54 11.75 -3.47
N ARG A 185 5.82 12.86 -3.64
CA ARG A 185 6.37 14.09 -4.22
C ARG A 185 7.46 14.69 -3.34
N LEU A 186 8.48 15.28 -3.96
CA LEU A 186 9.54 15.95 -3.20
C LEU A 186 9.07 17.31 -2.72
N VAL A 187 9.22 17.58 -1.43
CA VAL A 187 8.84 18.86 -0.81
C VAL A 187 10.03 19.45 -0.08
N LEU A 188 10.47 20.63 -0.48
CA LEU A 188 11.49 21.41 0.22
C LEU A 188 10.87 22.63 0.89
N LYS A 189 11.38 23.01 2.06
CA LYS A 189 10.91 24.19 2.78
C LYS A 189 11.72 25.41 2.41
N CYS A 190 11.06 26.55 2.26
CA CYS A 190 11.73 27.84 2.07
C CYS A 190 12.72 28.07 3.24
N PRO A 191 13.98 28.47 2.96
CA PRO A 191 14.99 28.66 4.00
C PRO A 191 14.71 29.86 4.93
N ILE A 192 13.83 30.78 4.53
CA ILE A 192 13.41 31.89 5.39
C ILE A 192 12.40 31.39 6.41
N GLN A 193 12.70 31.54 7.70
CA GLN A 193 11.81 31.14 8.79
C GLN A 193 10.43 31.80 8.74
N GLN A 194 10.37 33.09 8.37
CA GLN A 194 9.11 33.84 8.26
C GLN A 194 8.20 33.36 7.12
N CYS A 195 8.75 32.72 6.10
CA CYS A 195 7.99 32.18 4.99
C CYS A 195 7.67 30.70 5.24
N SER A 196 8.70 29.88 5.45
CA SER A 196 8.62 28.42 5.67
C SER A 196 7.71 27.66 4.69
N HIS A 197 7.45 28.23 3.51
CA HIS A 197 6.57 27.67 2.49
C HIS A 197 7.08 26.32 2.00
N GLU A 198 6.16 25.40 1.73
CA GLU A 198 6.44 24.08 1.19
C GLU A 198 6.46 24.13 -0.34
N ILE A 199 7.67 24.06 -0.90
CA ILE A 199 7.93 24.06 -2.34
C ILE A 199 7.88 22.61 -2.81
N VAL A 200 6.79 22.24 -3.49
CA VAL A 200 6.66 20.95 -4.16
C VAL A 200 7.50 21.00 -5.44
N ILE A 201 8.37 20.00 -5.61
CA ILE A 201 9.24 19.83 -6.77
C ILE A 201 8.74 18.64 -7.55
N ASP A 202 8.31 18.90 -8.78
CA ASP A 202 7.79 17.91 -9.71
C ASP A 202 8.64 17.83 -11.00
N SER A 203 9.47 18.83 -11.29
CA SER A 203 10.36 18.82 -12.45
C SER A 203 11.59 19.74 -12.27
N CYS A 204 12.50 19.78 -13.23
CA CYS A 204 13.57 20.79 -13.23
C CYS A 204 13.04 22.18 -13.58
N PHE A 205 12.04 22.26 -14.45
CA PHE A 205 11.61 23.50 -15.09
C PHE A 205 10.12 23.74 -14.90
N LYS A 206 9.78 24.94 -14.42
CA LYS A 206 8.41 25.44 -14.44
C LYS A 206 8.15 26.09 -15.79
N LYS A 207 7.13 25.58 -16.49
CA LYS A 207 6.70 26.09 -17.80
C LYS A 207 5.57 27.10 -17.61
N GLU A 208 5.78 28.31 -18.11
CA GLU A 208 4.79 29.37 -18.18
C GLU A 208 4.67 29.84 -19.65
N VAL A 209 3.65 30.64 -19.97
CA VAL A 209 3.42 31.09 -21.36
C VAL A 209 4.60 31.93 -21.83
N ALA A 210 5.36 31.43 -22.80
CA ALA A 210 6.58 32.04 -23.33
C ALA A 210 7.72 32.27 -22.29
N SER A 211 7.74 31.52 -21.19
CA SER A 211 8.85 31.52 -20.24
C SER A 211 9.08 30.14 -19.63
N VAL A 212 10.32 29.68 -19.62
CA VAL A 212 10.71 28.43 -18.94
C VAL A 212 11.77 28.77 -17.92
N GLN A 213 11.45 28.58 -16.63
CA GLN A 213 12.34 28.93 -15.51
C GLN A 213 12.65 27.71 -14.66
N CYS A 214 13.84 27.69 -14.04
CA CYS A 214 14.18 26.66 -13.06
C CYS A 214 13.22 26.74 -11.85
N GLN A 215 12.63 25.61 -11.45
CA GLN A 215 11.69 25.57 -10.32
C GLN A 215 12.32 26.03 -9.00
N LEU A 216 13.62 25.79 -8.83
CA LEU A 216 14.40 26.20 -7.65
C LEU A 216 15.05 27.58 -7.79
N ARG A 217 14.62 28.44 -8.72
CA ARG A 217 15.19 29.78 -8.86
C ARG A 217 14.78 30.72 -7.73
N SER A 218 13.49 30.75 -7.40
CA SER A 218 12.93 31.60 -6.36
C SER A 218 11.78 30.92 -5.63
N CYS A 219 11.58 31.28 -4.36
CA CYS A 219 10.44 30.79 -3.59
C CYS A 219 9.12 31.33 -4.19
N PRO A 220 8.09 30.50 -4.41
CA PRO A 220 6.82 30.93 -5.01
C PRO A 220 6.02 31.90 -4.12
N GLN A 221 6.26 31.92 -2.80
CA GLN A 221 5.52 32.78 -1.87
C GLN A 221 6.24 34.10 -1.57
N CYS A 222 7.54 34.06 -1.24
CA CYS A 222 8.28 35.26 -0.84
C CYS A 222 9.23 35.80 -1.92
N ASN A 223 9.28 35.16 -3.10
CA ASN A 223 10.14 35.52 -4.23
C ASN A 223 11.64 35.64 -3.92
N ILE A 224 12.10 35.10 -2.77
CA ILE A 224 13.54 35.09 -2.48
C ILE A 224 14.27 34.17 -3.43
N HIS A 225 15.44 34.61 -3.90
CA HIS A 225 16.36 33.76 -4.66
C HIS A 225 16.88 32.62 -3.78
N LEU A 226 16.76 31.39 -4.27
CA LEU A 226 17.13 30.19 -3.50
C LEU A 226 18.58 29.76 -3.72
N LEU A 227 19.25 30.25 -4.77
CA LEU A 227 20.66 29.99 -5.08
C LEU A 227 21.61 30.20 -3.88
N PRO A 228 21.53 31.31 -3.10
CA PRO A 228 22.40 31.50 -1.93
C PRO A 228 22.20 30.43 -0.83
N TYR A 229 21.04 29.76 -0.83
CA TYR A 229 20.66 28.76 0.15
C TYR A 229 20.88 27.33 -0.34
N ALA A 230 21.73 27.13 -1.37
CA ALA A 230 22.07 25.81 -1.93
C ALA A 230 22.41 24.75 -0.87
N ALA A 231 23.21 25.13 0.14
CA ALA A 231 23.60 24.22 1.22
C ALA A 231 22.40 23.79 2.09
N ASN A 232 21.45 24.69 2.32
CA ASN A 232 20.23 24.40 3.07
C ASN A 232 19.35 23.42 2.28
N LEU A 233 19.13 23.68 0.98
CA LEU A 233 18.36 22.79 0.10
C LEU A 233 18.98 21.38 0.04
N LYS A 234 20.31 21.31 -0.10
CA LYS A 234 21.04 20.04 -0.06
C LYS A 234 20.82 19.28 1.25
N ASN A 235 20.96 19.96 2.40
CA ASN A 235 20.75 19.33 3.70
C ASN A 235 19.31 18.83 3.88
N GLN A 236 18.32 19.57 3.36
CA GLN A 236 16.93 19.14 3.37
C GLN A 236 16.72 17.89 2.50
N LEU A 237 17.28 17.86 1.29
CA LEU A 237 17.23 16.70 0.40
C LEU A 237 17.86 15.47 1.06
N GLU A 238 19.07 15.60 1.62
CA GLU A 238 19.75 14.49 2.31
C GLU A 238 18.93 13.99 3.51
N ARG A 239 18.29 14.88 4.26
CA ARG A 239 17.41 14.51 5.38
C ARG A 239 16.20 13.73 4.89
N ILE A 240 15.54 14.17 3.83
CA ILE A 240 14.38 13.49 3.23
C ILE A 240 14.79 12.11 2.73
N LEU A 241 15.88 12.00 1.97
CA LEU A 241 16.41 10.71 1.49
C LEU A 241 16.67 9.75 2.65
N ARG A 242 17.27 10.23 3.75
CA ARG A 242 17.49 9.42 4.95
C ARG A 242 16.19 8.99 5.64
N GLN A 243 15.14 9.81 5.62
CA GLN A 243 13.83 9.42 6.19
C GLN A 243 13.23 8.21 5.48
N TYR A 244 13.30 8.14 4.15
CA TYR A 244 12.84 6.97 3.39
C TYR A 244 13.69 5.74 3.63
N ILE A 245 15.01 5.91 3.75
CA ILE A 245 15.91 4.82 4.16
C ILE A 245 15.55 4.32 5.56
N THR A 246 15.32 5.21 6.52
CA THR A 246 14.86 4.84 7.86
C THR A 246 13.50 4.16 7.82
N LYS A 247 12.56 4.60 6.97
CA LYS A 247 11.25 3.96 6.77
C LYS A 247 11.41 2.49 6.35
N TYR A 248 12.25 2.22 5.35
CA TYR A 248 12.60 0.87 4.93
C TYR A 248 13.22 0.04 6.07
N TYR A 249 14.22 0.58 6.76
CA TYR A 249 14.91 -0.13 7.84
C TYR A 249 14.10 -0.28 9.14
N LYS A 250 12.91 0.33 9.27
CA LYS A 250 11.95 -0.06 10.32
C LYS A 250 11.47 -1.49 10.15
N HIS A 251 11.56 -2.03 8.92
CA HIS A 251 11.30 -3.43 8.58
C HIS A 251 9.94 -3.92 9.08
N ILE A 252 8.91 -3.11 8.82
CA ILE A 252 7.53 -3.43 9.20
C ILE A 252 7.01 -4.47 8.21
N LEU A 253 6.64 -5.63 8.75
CA LEU A 253 6.01 -6.73 8.04
C LEU A 253 4.50 -6.67 8.26
N VAL A 254 3.74 -6.89 7.19
CA VAL A 254 2.27 -6.90 7.19
C VAL A 254 1.77 -8.19 6.56
N CYS A 255 0.64 -8.71 7.04
CA CYS A 255 0.03 -9.94 6.52
C CYS A 255 -0.68 -9.70 5.17
N ASP A 256 -0.49 -10.61 4.21
CA ASP A 256 -1.20 -10.58 2.92
C ASP A 256 -2.73 -10.65 3.09
N ASP A 257 -3.19 -11.31 4.15
CA ASP A 257 -4.61 -11.44 4.43
C ASP A 257 -5.18 -10.13 4.98
N VAL A 258 -5.95 -9.44 4.14
CA VAL A 258 -6.68 -8.20 4.46
C VAL A 258 -7.53 -8.34 5.74
N GLY A 259 -8.05 -9.54 6.02
CA GLY A 259 -8.83 -9.82 7.23
C GLY A 259 -8.00 -10.00 8.51
N CYS A 260 -6.68 -10.20 8.39
CA CYS A 260 -5.80 -10.49 9.52
C CYS A 260 -5.27 -9.21 10.20
N ALA A 261 -5.07 -8.13 9.42
CA ALA A 261 -4.54 -6.83 9.87
C ALA A 261 -3.28 -6.91 10.78
N TYR A 262 -2.55 -8.02 10.71
CA TYR A 262 -1.37 -8.24 11.54
C TYR A 262 -0.19 -7.46 10.99
N SER A 263 0.50 -6.73 11.87
CA SER A 263 1.70 -5.97 11.56
C SER A 263 2.75 -6.16 12.65
N SER A 264 4.00 -6.38 12.27
CA SER A 264 5.13 -6.52 13.20
C SER A 264 6.45 -6.17 12.55
N ASN A 265 7.40 -5.67 13.33
CA ASN A 265 8.80 -5.51 12.90
C ASN A 265 9.69 -6.69 13.32
N LYS A 266 9.09 -7.81 13.76
CA LYS A 266 9.80 -9.02 14.16
C LYS A 266 9.66 -10.08 13.08
N MET A 267 10.80 -10.55 12.58
CA MET A 267 10.84 -11.64 11.62
C MET A 267 10.41 -12.96 12.29
N PRO A 268 9.33 -13.63 11.81
CA PRO A 268 9.01 -14.99 12.23
C PRO A 268 10.12 -15.97 11.82
N LEU A 269 10.27 -17.06 12.57
CA LEU A 269 11.23 -18.12 12.22
C LEU A 269 10.63 -19.20 11.31
N VAL A 270 9.32 -19.15 11.08
CA VAL A 270 8.61 -20.15 10.27
C VAL A 270 8.36 -19.54 8.90
N PHE A 271 8.84 -20.22 7.85
CA PHE A 271 8.75 -19.78 6.47
C PHE A 271 7.99 -20.80 5.63
N SER A 272 7.25 -20.30 4.64
CA SER A 272 6.74 -21.05 3.51
C SER A 272 7.55 -20.70 2.25
N SER A 273 7.21 -21.30 1.11
CA SER A 273 7.82 -20.94 -0.19
C SER A 273 7.60 -19.47 -0.57
N GLY A 274 6.52 -18.84 -0.08
CA GLY A 274 6.20 -17.45 -0.35
C GLY A 274 6.63 -16.46 0.74
N GLY A 275 7.47 -16.88 1.70
CA GLY A 275 8.00 -16.00 2.75
C GLY A 275 7.59 -16.37 4.18
N PRO A 276 7.82 -15.49 5.16
CA PRO A 276 7.55 -15.76 6.57
C PRO A 276 6.06 -15.92 6.84
N ILE A 277 5.66 -16.98 7.54
CA ILE A 277 4.25 -17.27 7.82
C ILE A 277 3.72 -16.31 8.90
N CYS A 278 2.55 -15.73 8.67
CA CYS A 278 1.88 -14.86 9.62
C CYS A 278 1.54 -15.63 10.92
N PRO A 279 2.04 -15.17 12.09
CA PRO A 279 1.80 -15.87 13.35
C PRO A 279 0.36 -15.72 13.87
N ALA A 280 -0.39 -14.75 13.36
CA ALA A 280 -1.77 -14.47 13.77
C ALA A 280 -2.79 -15.34 13.03
N CYS A 281 -2.80 -15.35 11.69
CA CYS A 281 -3.74 -16.17 10.91
C CYS A 281 -3.21 -17.55 10.54
N ARG A 282 -1.88 -17.75 10.49
CA ARG A 282 -1.19 -18.97 10.05
C ARG A 282 -1.54 -19.47 8.64
N ASN A 283 -2.32 -18.70 7.89
CA ASN A 283 -2.83 -19.08 6.57
C ASN A 283 -2.25 -18.22 5.44
N SER A 284 -1.45 -17.21 5.76
CA SER A 284 -0.88 -16.27 4.80
C SER A 284 0.53 -15.88 5.22
N ASN A 285 1.29 -15.30 4.29
CA ASN A 285 2.64 -14.84 4.55
C ASN A 285 2.64 -13.39 5.01
N LEU A 286 3.79 -12.93 5.50
CA LEU A 286 4.07 -11.53 5.72
C LEU A 286 4.99 -11.01 4.62
N HIS A 287 4.71 -9.82 4.13
CA HIS A 287 5.57 -9.04 3.23
C HIS A 287 5.99 -7.73 3.90
N LEU A 288 6.97 -7.05 3.32
CA LEU A 288 7.37 -5.73 3.78
C LEU A 288 6.32 -4.68 3.39
N GLU A 289 5.87 -3.89 4.36
CA GLU A 289 5.01 -2.72 4.09
C GLU A 289 5.69 -1.72 3.15
N TYR A 290 7.01 -1.64 3.21
CA TYR A 290 7.81 -0.79 2.34
C TYR A 290 8.99 -1.57 1.77
N SER A 291 8.87 -2.00 0.52
CA SER A 291 9.83 -2.91 -0.13
C SER A 291 11.11 -2.21 -0.61
N GLU A 292 12.13 -3.01 -0.88
CA GLU A 292 13.39 -2.54 -1.48
C GLU A 292 13.18 -1.91 -2.86
N ALA A 293 12.23 -2.44 -3.65
CA ALA A 293 11.87 -1.92 -4.96
C ALA A 293 11.21 -0.54 -4.84
N GLN A 294 10.28 -0.37 -3.89
CA GLN A 294 9.64 0.91 -3.59
C GLN A 294 10.66 1.94 -3.11
N LEU A 295 11.56 1.56 -2.19
CA LEU A 295 12.64 2.44 -1.75
C LEU A 295 13.52 2.88 -2.94
N TYR A 296 13.99 1.94 -3.75
CA TYR A 296 14.85 2.26 -4.89
C TYR A 296 14.15 3.19 -5.87
N THR A 297 12.88 2.91 -6.20
CA THR A 297 12.08 3.72 -7.12
C THR A 297 11.87 5.14 -6.57
N GLN A 298 11.61 5.29 -5.27
CA GLN A 298 11.49 6.59 -4.61
C GLN A 298 12.81 7.40 -4.65
N LEU A 299 13.94 6.74 -4.38
CA LEU A 299 15.25 7.41 -4.43
C LEU A 299 15.62 7.80 -5.87
N ALA A 300 15.33 6.93 -6.84
CA ALA A 300 15.53 7.19 -8.27
C ALA A 300 14.62 8.32 -8.77
N TYR A 301 13.38 8.40 -8.29
CA TYR A 301 12.47 9.51 -8.56
C TYR A 301 13.08 10.83 -8.11
N PHE A 302 13.51 10.93 -6.83
CA PHE A 302 14.15 12.15 -6.32
C PHE A 302 15.44 12.52 -7.08
N GLN A 303 16.22 11.53 -7.50
CA GLN A 303 17.39 11.74 -8.34
C GLN A 303 17.00 12.33 -9.72
N SER A 304 15.94 11.81 -10.33
CA SER A 304 15.48 12.23 -11.67
C SER A 304 14.99 13.68 -11.70
N LEU A 305 14.42 14.18 -10.59
CA LEU A 305 13.95 15.57 -10.46
C LEU A 305 15.07 16.61 -10.63
N PHE A 306 16.32 16.21 -10.45
CA PHE A 306 17.50 17.09 -10.58
C PHE A 306 18.33 16.83 -11.83
N ASP A 307 17.85 15.98 -12.75
CA ASP A 307 18.53 15.70 -14.00
C ASP A 307 18.32 16.81 -15.03
N PHE A 308 19.10 17.89 -14.87
CA PHE A 308 19.05 19.06 -15.74
C PHE A 308 19.24 18.71 -17.22
N THR A 309 20.13 17.76 -17.52
CA THR A 309 20.42 17.32 -18.89
C THR A 309 19.25 16.58 -19.53
N LYS A 310 18.63 15.64 -18.80
CA LYS A 310 17.46 14.88 -19.28
C LYS A 310 16.23 15.78 -19.40
N ALA A 311 16.03 16.70 -18.44
CA ALA A 311 14.96 17.68 -18.52
C ALA A 311 15.13 18.62 -19.72
N GLY A 312 16.36 19.05 -20.01
CA GLY A 312 16.68 19.91 -21.15
C GLY A 312 16.46 19.24 -22.51
N SER A 313 16.75 17.95 -22.64
CA SER A 313 16.46 17.20 -23.87
C SER A 313 14.96 17.06 -24.14
N ASN A 314 14.15 16.96 -23.08
CA ASN A 314 12.70 16.79 -23.16
C ASN A 314 11.95 18.09 -23.49
N LEU A 315 12.62 19.24 -23.52
CA LEU A 315 12.03 20.50 -23.98
C LEU A 315 11.93 20.54 -25.50
N SER A 316 10.79 21.04 -25.99
CA SER A 316 10.58 21.35 -27.41
C SER A 316 11.51 22.47 -27.90
N SER A 317 11.69 22.61 -29.21
CA SER A 317 12.57 23.63 -29.80
C SER A 317 12.17 25.06 -29.43
N GLU A 318 10.88 25.33 -29.29
CA GLU A 318 10.36 26.65 -28.88
C GLU A 318 10.65 26.92 -27.39
N GLU A 319 10.39 25.94 -26.53
CA GLU A 319 10.65 26.04 -25.08
C GLU A 319 12.14 26.23 -24.76
N LYS A 320 13.03 25.61 -25.55
CA LYS A 320 14.48 25.81 -25.45
C LYS A 320 14.88 27.27 -25.72
N GLY A 321 14.17 27.95 -26.61
CA GLY A 321 14.38 29.38 -26.88
C GLY A 321 13.97 30.29 -25.73
N TYR A 322 13.01 29.86 -24.90
CA TYR A 322 12.51 30.60 -23.73
C TYR A 322 13.15 30.17 -22.40
N LEU A 323 14.15 29.27 -22.43
CA LEU A 323 14.80 28.76 -21.23
C LEU A 323 15.66 29.84 -20.57
N GLN A 324 15.23 30.27 -19.38
CA GLN A 324 15.95 31.19 -18.53
C GLN A 324 16.70 30.43 -17.44
N ALA A 325 17.83 29.83 -17.81
CA ALA A 325 18.73 29.14 -16.88
C ALA A 325 20.14 29.72 -16.95
N ASN A 326 20.70 30.07 -15.80
CA ASN A 326 22.09 30.50 -15.70
C ASN A 326 23.00 29.30 -15.36
N LYS A 327 24.31 29.45 -15.58
CA LYS A 327 25.31 28.44 -15.17
C LYS A 327 25.22 28.10 -13.67
N GLU A 328 24.92 29.09 -12.84
CA GLU A 328 24.77 28.91 -11.38
C GLU A 328 23.55 28.04 -11.03
N ASP A 329 22.46 28.16 -11.80
CA ASP A 329 21.29 27.30 -11.64
C ASP A 329 21.65 25.86 -11.99
N GLU A 330 22.33 25.65 -13.12
CA GLU A 330 22.78 24.32 -13.54
C GLU A 330 23.70 23.69 -12.48
N GLU A 331 24.65 24.45 -11.91
CA GLU A 331 25.51 23.97 -10.82
C GLU A 331 24.74 23.57 -9.57
N LEU A 332 23.67 24.29 -9.21
CA LEU A 332 22.82 23.94 -8.07
C LEU A 332 22.15 22.58 -8.30
N TYR A 333 21.53 22.39 -9.47
CA TYR A 333 20.88 21.13 -9.83
C TYR A 333 21.88 19.98 -9.88
N GLN A 334 23.07 20.19 -10.45
CA GLN A 334 24.14 19.19 -10.44
C GLN A 334 24.58 18.82 -9.01
N LYS A 335 24.74 19.78 -8.10
CA LYS A 335 25.08 19.53 -6.68
C LYS A 335 24.01 18.71 -5.96
N LEU A 336 22.73 18.98 -6.23
CA LEU A 336 21.61 18.22 -5.67
C LEU A 336 21.57 16.80 -6.25
N LYS A 337 21.71 16.66 -7.57
CA LYS A 337 21.79 15.37 -8.27
C LYS A 337 22.92 14.50 -7.74
N LEU A 338 24.14 15.04 -7.61
CA LEU A 338 25.30 14.31 -7.05
C LEU A 338 25.04 13.81 -5.61
N SER A 339 24.28 14.57 -4.83
CA SER A 339 23.92 14.18 -3.45
C SER A 339 22.94 13.00 -3.46
N ALA A 340 21.96 13.01 -4.36
CA ALA A 340 21.04 11.90 -4.58
C ALA A 340 21.78 10.67 -5.16
N ASP A 341 22.62 10.85 -6.18
CA ASP A 341 23.43 9.80 -6.82
C ASP A 341 24.26 9.03 -5.78
N LYS A 342 24.91 9.75 -4.86
CA LYS A 342 25.74 9.14 -3.81
C LYS A 342 24.92 8.21 -2.90
N ILE A 343 23.64 8.49 -2.72
CA ILE A 343 22.74 7.68 -1.91
C ILE A 343 22.19 6.52 -2.73
N VAL A 344 21.70 6.77 -3.95
CA VAL A 344 21.17 5.73 -4.86
C VAL A 344 22.24 4.67 -5.18
N ARG A 345 23.50 5.06 -5.40
CA ARG A 345 24.61 4.12 -5.66
C ARG A 345 24.93 3.19 -4.50
N LYS A 346 24.48 3.50 -3.28
CA LYS A 346 24.64 2.59 -2.12
C LYS A 346 23.55 1.54 -2.07
N SER A 347 22.48 1.69 -2.83
CA SER A 347 21.38 0.73 -2.88
C SER A 347 21.82 -0.49 -3.68
N ALA A 348 21.94 -1.65 -3.01
CA ALA A 348 22.28 -2.91 -3.65
C ALA A 348 21.25 -3.33 -4.71
N TYR A 349 19.99 -2.91 -4.55
CA TYR A 349 18.90 -3.21 -5.48
C TYR A 349 19.17 -2.75 -6.92
N GLY A 350 19.88 -1.63 -7.10
CA GLY A 350 20.21 -1.09 -8.43
C GLY A 350 21.48 -1.68 -9.06
N ILE A 351 22.17 -2.61 -8.39
CA ILE A 351 23.45 -3.15 -8.82
C ILE A 351 23.25 -4.60 -9.25
N VAL A 352 23.35 -4.85 -10.56
CA VAL A 352 23.31 -6.21 -11.12
C VAL A 352 24.73 -6.68 -11.37
N ASN A 353 25.19 -7.65 -10.59
CA ASN A 353 26.50 -8.27 -10.82
C ASN A 353 26.38 -9.35 -11.90
N LEU A 354 26.68 -8.98 -13.15
CA LEU A 354 26.63 -9.89 -14.29
C LEU A 354 27.58 -11.09 -14.14
N SER A 355 28.74 -10.90 -13.48
CA SER A 355 29.67 -12.00 -13.25
C SER A 355 29.07 -13.07 -12.34
N PHE A 356 28.32 -12.66 -11.33
CA PHE A 356 27.62 -13.59 -10.43
C PHE A 356 26.40 -14.21 -11.11
N LEU A 357 25.65 -13.42 -11.86
CA LEU A 357 24.45 -13.89 -12.58
C LEU A 357 24.76 -14.99 -13.61
N PHE A 358 25.91 -14.88 -14.29
CA PHE A 358 26.34 -15.85 -15.28
C PHE A 358 27.43 -16.81 -14.78
N GLU A 359 27.66 -16.86 -13.46
CA GLU A 359 28.63 -17.75 -12.86
C GLU A 359 28.24 -19.21 -13.14
N GLY A 360 29.13 -19.97 -13.79
CA GLY A 360 28.89 -21.37 -14.17
C GLY A 360 28.17 -21.59 -15.51
N LEU A 361 27.71 -20.54 -16.19
CA LEU A 361 27.12 -20.66 -17.54
C LEU A 361 28.17 -20.60 -18.66
N PHE A 362 29.32 -19.99 -18.40
CA PHE A 362 30.46 -20.00 -19.32
C PHE A 362 31.55 -20.93 -18.76
N GLU A 363 31.95 -21.93 -19.55
CA GLU A 363 33.15 -22.71 -19.25
C GLU A 363 34.33 -21.74 -19.10
N LYS A 364 35.04 -21.81 -17.97
CA LYS A 364 36.33 -21.13 -17.85
C LYS A 364 37.20 -21.70 -18.96
N SER A 365 37.57 -20.89 -19.95
CA SER A 365 38.53 -21.30 -20.97
C SER A 365 39.84 -21.65 -20.25
N SER A 366 40.03 -22.93 -19.98
CA SER A 366 41.30 -23.49 -19.55
C SER A 366 42.23 -23.47 -20.77
N ASN A 367 42.76 -22.30 -21.12
CA ASN A 367 43.94 -22.13 -21.97
C ASN A 367 44.36 -20.65 -22.01
N SER A 368 45.24 -20.29 -21.09
CA SER A 368 46.25 -19.24 -21.31
C SER A 368 47.44 -19.51 -20.39
N VAL A 369 48.32 -20.42 -20.82
CA VAL A 369 49.76 -20.39 -20.58
C VAL A 369 50.43 -20.38 -21.93
#